data_AF-A0A4W5QUE0-F1
#
_entry.id   AF-A0A4W5QUE0-F1
#
_cell.length_a   1.000
_cell.length_b   1.000
_cell.length_c   1.000
_cell.angle_alpha   90.00
_cell.angle_beta   90.00
_cell.angle_gamma   90.00
#
_symmetry.space_group_name_H-M   'P 1'
#
loop_
_entity.id
_entity.type
_entity.pdbx_description
1 polymer ?
#
loop_
_entity_poly.entity_id
_entity_poly.type
_entity_poly.pdbx_seq_one_letter_code
_entity_poly.pdbx_strand_id
1 'polypeptide(L)'
;MFIMCVQVVLESVLGSVGARREELRASVDLQQQFERLLHGLEVLVTLGSERLSQSPGLELHTRTELQDCLSTHSTFFQFLGIHLGTLQHLSTRVPESTLQRWEGVMRGLQERVTQLQQQALERGTRMQRILQIWTQWEEESTSLDTLLRDMEAGLSKMHLEEDSVAQICEKLSVYQKMRAVLEESGAKFARMQEQGRWLKEAGCQGVGVFGCGLEARWTTFHLRLEKQRVSTDRNRKLWSRFSRDFVALSKWIGGAREHINSWIIFTLTANQEGELKPIHSHLNQYMDFTKELEVRSALKASVITTGTQLLQLREAETAPEPQSAAPEPCSVQTQLRQIEQDWAGILSDIPAVQQTLHQLLMERLSPQGALTELLAWVGETEARLEEQRDRVHQTTSTNADLNLVLQSFKVCKAEIAVRQLTVDYVNQSELQTSRGRYEHSDYADELGGLNHRWLSLQGTLNKQVRTQ
;
A
#
# COMPACT_ATOMS: atom_id res chain seq x y z
N MET A 1 -31.00 -31.78 113.67
CA MET A 1 -29.71 -32.04 112.98
C MET A 1 -29.81 -33.12 111.90
N PHE A 2 -30.42 -34.28 112.17
CA PHE A 2 -30.57 -35.39 111.19
C PHE A 2 -31.42 -35.04 109.94
N ILE A 3 -32.53 -34.31 110.10
CA ILE A 3 -33.44 -33.94 108.99
C ILE A 3 -32.76 -32.96 108.00
N MET A 4 -31.94 -32.01 108.51
CA MET A 4 -31.18 -31.08 107.66
C MET A 4 -30.12 -31.80 106.81
N CYS A 5 -29.48 -32.85 107.34
CA CYS A 5 -28.48 -33.63 106.61
C CYS A 5 -29.10 -34.41 105.45
N VAL A 6 -30.28 -35.01 105.66
CA VAL A 6 -30.99 -35.74 104.61
C VAL A 6 -31.46 -34.81 103.48
N GLN A 7 -31.90 -33.60 103.83
CA GLN A 7 -32.38 -32.63 102.84
C GLN A 7 -31.25 -32.07 101.96
N VAL A 8 -30.07 -31.80 102.54
CA VAL A 8 -28.86 -31.40 101.79
C VAL A 8 -28.36 -32.51 100.86
N VAL A 9 -28.39 -33.77 101.31
CA VAL A 9 -28.02 -34.92 100.45
C VAL A 9 -29.03 -35.12 99.32
N LEU A 10 -30.33 -34.95 99.59
CA LEU A 10 -31.38 -35.06 98.58
C LEU A 10 -31.28 -33.95 97.53
N GLU A 11 -31.04 -32.70 97.95
CA GLU A 11 -30.81 -31.56 97.06
C GLU A 11 -29.52 -31.73 96.23
N SER A 12 -28.46 -32.29 96.81
CA SER A 12 -27.22 -32.66 96.10
C SER A 12 -27.46 -33.75 95.05
N VAL A 13 -28.20 -34.80 95.39
CA VAL A 13 -28.54 -35.88 94.45
C VAL A 13 -29.47 -35.37 93.35
N LEU A 14 -30.51 -34.60 93.68
CA LEU A 14 -31.40 -33.95 92.69
C LEU A 14 -30.62 -33.00 91.77
N GLY A 15 -29.68 -32.23 92.31
CA GLY A 15 -28.77 -31.38 91.53
C GLY A 15 -27.87 -32.19 90.59
N SER A 16 -27.30 -33.30 91.07
CA SER A 16 -26.45 -34.19 90.25
C SER A 16 -27.24 -34.92 89.15
N VAL A 17 -28.47 -35.36 89.44
CA VAL A 17 -29.38 -35.99 88.48
C VAL A 17 -29.88 -34.97 87.47
N GLY A 18 -30.18 -33.74 87.90
CA GLY A 18 -30.52 -32.63 87.02
C GLY A 18 -29.37 -32.27 86.08
N ALA A 19 -28.15 -32.11 86.60
CA ALA A 19 -26.96 -31.86 85.79
C ALA A 19 -26.69 -33.01 84.80
N ARG A 20 -26.82 -34.27 85.26
CA ARG A 20 -26.63 -35.45 84.41
C ARG A 20 -27.71 -35.58 83.33
N ARG A 21 -28.94 -35.17 83.62
CA ARG A 21 -30.04 -35.13 82.67
C ARG A 21 -29.81 -34.08 81.59
N GLU A 22 -29.36 -32.87 81.95
CA GLU A 22 -29.02 -31.83 80.97
C GLU A 22 -27.79 -32.21 80.14
N GLU A 23 -26.80 -32.88 80.73
CA GLU A 23 -25.63 -33.44 80.01
C GLU A 23 -26.05 -34.52 78.99
N LEU A 24 -26.91 -35.47 79.40
CA LEU A 24 -27.45 -36.48 78.49
C LEU A 24 -28.27 -35.83 77.37
N ARG A 25 -29.08 -34.82 77.70
CA ARG A 25 -29.89 -34.08 76.73
C ARG A 25 -29.01 -33.36 75.71
N ALA A 26 -28.00 -32.63 76.16
CA ALA A 26 -27.03 -31.97 75.30
C ALA A 26 -26.28 -32.98 74.39
N SER A 27 -25.93 -34.15 74.93
CA SER A 27 -25.30 -35.23 74.16
C SER A 27 -26.22 -35.80 73.06
N VAL A 28 -27.51 -35.99 73.35
CA VAL A 28 -28.50 -36.46 72.37
C VAL A 28 -28.76 -35.40 71.30
N ASP A 29 -28.89 -34.13 71.70
CA ASP A 29 -29.07 -33.01 70.77
C ASP A 29 -27.87 -32.88 69.81
N LEU A 30 -26.65 -33.03 70.33
CA LEU A 30 -25.41 -33.01 69.55
C LEU A 30 -25.35 -34.17 68.55
N GLN A 31 -25.70 -35.39 68.99
CA GLN A 31 -25.78 -36.56 68.12
C GLN A 31 -26.80 -36.36 66.99
N GLN A 32 -27.98 -35.81 67.30
CA GLN A 32 -29.01 -35.56 66.28
C GLN A 32 -28.60 -34.45 65.29
N GLN A 33 -27.83 -33.46 65.74
CA GLN A 33 -27.25 -32.44 64.84
C GLN A 33 -26.19 -33.05 63.92
N PHE A 34 -25.34 -33.92 64.46
CA PHE A 34 -24.31 -34.64 63.71
C PHE A 34 -24.91 -35.55 62.62
N GLU A 35 -25.93 -36.35 62.95
CA GLU A 35 -26.61 -37.24 62.00
C GLU A 35 -27.37 -36.46 60.91
N ARG A 36 -28.03 -35.35 61.26
CA ARG A 36 -28.66 -34.45 60.28
C ARG A 36 -27.64 -33.86 59.31
N LEU A 37 -26.48 -33.46 59.81
CA LEU A 37 -25.40 -32.90 58.98
C LEU A 37 -24.79 -33.96 58.05
N LEU A 38 -24.63 -35.21 58.53
CA LEU A 38 -24.19 -36.34 57.69
C LEU A 38 -25.11 -36.54 56.48
N HIS A 39 -26.40 -36.70 56.71
CA HIS A 39 -27.37 -36.87 55.62
C HIS A 39 -27.47 -35.64 54.73
N GLY A 40 -27.39 -34.43 55.30
CA GLY A 40 -27.34 -33.19 54.52
C GLY A 40 -26.14 -33.14 53.58
N LEU A 41 -24.95 -33.57 54.04
CA LEU A 41 -23.75 -33.67 53.22
C LEU A 41 -23.87 -34.73 52.12
N GLU A 42 -24.50 -35.87 52.37
CA GLU A 42 -24.77 -36.87 51.33
C GLU A 42 -25.56 -36.28 50.16
N VAL A 43 -26.61 -35.51 50.46
CA VAL A 43 -27.43 -34.80 49.46
C VAL A 43 -26.64 -33.71 48.74
N LEU A 44 -25.78 -32.98 49.45
CA LEU A 44 -24.91 -31.98 48.81
C LEU A 44 -23.88 -32.62 47.88
N VAL A 45 -23.35 -33.80 48.22
CA VAL A 45 -22.42 -34.53 47.35
C VAL A 45 -23.11 -35.02 46.07
N THR A 46 -24.35 -35.50 46.14
CA THR A 46 -25.10 -35.89 44.93
C THR A 46 -25.38 -34.69 44.05
N LEU A 47 -25.89 -33.58 44.62
CA LEU A 47 -26.11 -32.33 43.91
C LEU A 47 -24.82 -31.78 43.27
N GLY A 48 -23.70 -31.84 43.99
CA GLY A 48 -22.41 -31.40 43.47
C GLY A 48 -21.89 -32.29 42.32
N SER A 49 -22.13 -33.60 42.40
CA SER A 49 -21.77 -34.55 41.34
C SER A 49 -22.61 -34.32 40.07
N GLU A 50 -23.90 -34.04 40.23
CA GLU A 50 -24.80 -33.65 39.14
C GLU A 50 -24.34 -32.33 38.49
N ARG A 51 -24.02 -31.32 39.30
CA ARG A 51 -23.47 -30.04 38.78
C ARG A 51 -22.18 -30.22 37.99
N LEU A 52 -21.28 -31.10 38.43
CA LEU A 52 -20.02 -31.36 37.73
C LEU A 52 -20.21 -32.15 36.43
N SER A 53 -21.19 -33.05 36.37
CA SER A 53 -21.47 -33.88 35.20
C SER A 53 -22.27 -33.17 34.09
N GLN A 54 -23.05 -32.14 34.42
CA GLN A 54 -23.89 -31.40 33.46
C GLN A 54 -23.13 -30.47 32.47
N SER A 55 -21.83 -30.66 32.17
CA SER A 55 -21.14 -29.77 31.23
C SER A 55 -20.25 -30.43 30.17
N PRO A 56 -20.84 -30.91 29.07
CA PRO A 56 -20.13 -31.03 27.80
C PRO A 56 -20.47 -29.92 26.78
N GLY A 57 -21.21 -28.86 27.12
CA GLY A 57 -21.60 -27.85 26.12
C GLY A 57 -22.37 -26.63 26.64
N LEU A 58 -21.83 -25.90 27.63
CA LEU A 58 -22.34 -24.54 27.87
C LEU A 58 -21.88 -23.65 26.72
N GLU A 59 -22.77 -23.38 25.77
CA GLU A 59 -22.60 -22.28 24.82
C GLU A 59 -22.70 -20.97 25.59
N LEU A 60 -21.56 -20.43 25.99
CA LEU A 60 -21.50 -19.16 26.71
C LEU A 60 -21.53 -18.04 25.68
N HIS A 61 -22.58 -17.23 25.74
CA HIS A 61 -22.75 -16.10 24.82
C HIS A 61 -22.16 -14.82 25.39
N THR A 62 -22.08 -14.69 26.71
CA THR A 62 -21.52 -13.50 27.36
C THR A 62 -20.50 -13.81 28.45
N ARG A 63 -19.56 -12.88 28.66
CA ARG A 63 -18.59 -12.96 29.76
C ARG A 63 -19.28 -12.93 31.13
N THR A 64 -20.37 -12.18 31.25
CA THR A 64 -21.17 -12.09 32.48
C THR A 64 -21.79 -13.43 32.87
N GLU A 65 -22.28 -14.21 31.91
CA GLU A 65 -22.78 -15.57 32.17
C GLU A 65 -21.69 -16.47 32.77
N LEU A 66 -20.46 -16.39 32.26
CA LEU A 66 -19.34 -17.16 32.80
C LEU A 66 -18.92 -16.68 34.20
N GLN A 67 -18.98 -15.36 34.46
CA GLN A 67 -18.71 -14.79 35.77
C GLN A 67 -19.73 -15.27 36.81
N ASP A 68 -21.01 -15.29 36.45
CA ASP A 68 -22.09 -15.79 37.30
C ASP A 68 -22.01 -17.31 37.49
N CYS A 69 -21.62 -18.05 36.46
CA CYS A 69 -21.34 -19.48 36.56
C CYS A 69 -20.19 -19.76 37.54
N LEU A 70 -19.09 -19.00 37.46
CA LEU A 70 -17.95 -19.15 38.37
C LEU A 70 -18.33 -18.77 39.81
N SER A 71 -19.12 -17.72 40.01
CA SER A 71 -19.55 -17.29 41.36
C SER A 71 -20.47 -18.32 42.00
N THR A 72 -21.47 -18.82 41.26
CA THR A 72 -22.41 -19.86 41.72
C THR A 72 -21.72 -21.22 41.95
N HIS A 73 -20.70 -21.55 41.15
CA HIS A 73 -19.83 -22.71 41.36
C HIS A 73 -19.02 -22.56 42.65
N SER A 74 -18.32 -21.44 42.81
CA SER A 74 -17.43 -21.20 43.95
C SER A 74 -18.19 -21.17 45.28
N THR A 75 -19.34 -20.50 45.32
CA THR A 75 -20.21 -20.42 46.51
C THR A 75 -20.72 -21.79 46.95
N PHE A 76 -21.14 -22.64 46.01
CA PHE A 76 -21.60 -24.00 46.32
C PHE A 76 -20.49 -24.87 46.91
N PHE A 77 -19.30 -24.87 46.32
CA PHE A 77 -18.21 -25.73 46.80
C PHE A 77 -17.54 -25.19 48.07
N GLN A 78 -17.57 -23.88 48.30
CA GLN A 78 -17.23 -23.28 49.58
C GLN A 78 -18.21 -23.73 50.67
N PHE A 79 -19.52 -23.70 50.38
CA PHE A 79 -20.56 -24.18 51.29
C PHE A 79 -20.37 -25.66 51.64
N LEU A 80 -20.11 -26.51 50.64
CA LEU A 80 -19.81 -27.93 50.85
C LEU A 80 -18.59 -28.13 51.78
N GLY A 81 -17.52 -27.35 51.59
CA GLY A 81 -16.34 -27.40 52.44
C GLY A 81 -16.59 -26.96 53.88
N ILE A 82 -17.37 -25.90 54.08
CA ILE A 82 -17.78 -25.46 55.42
C ILE A 82 -18.58 -26.54 56.14
N HIS A 83 -19.51 -27.21 55.44
CA HIS A 83 -20.29 -28.31 56.03
C HIS A 83 -19.42 -29.51 56.40
N LEU A 84 -18.43 -29.86 55.56
CA LEU A 84 -17.47 -30.92 55.90
C LEU A 84 -16.64 -30.56 57.14
N GLY A 85 -16.11 -29.33 57.21
CA GLY A 85 -15.35 -28.86 58.36
C GLY A 85 -16.19 -28.82 59.64
N THR A 86 -17.48 -28.45 59.52
CA THR A 86 -18.44 -28.49 60.64
C THR A 86 -18.68 -29.92 61.11
N LEU A 87 -18.81 -30.88 60.19
CA LEU A 87 -18.97 -32.31 60.53
C LEU A 87 -17.73 -32.86 61.24
N GLN A 88 -16.53 -32.53 60.75
CA GLN A 88 -15.27 -32.88 61.40
C GLN A 88 -15.17 -32.26 62.81
N HIS A 89 -15.59 -31.01 62.98
CA HIS A 89 -15.62 -30.39 64.29
C HIS A 89 -16.59 -31.07 65.25
N LEU A 90 -17.81 -31.41 64.80
CA LEU A 90 -18.79 -32.11 65.62
C LEU A 90 -18.33 -33.52 65.99
N SER A 91 -17.59 -34.19 65.09
CA SER A 91 -17.08 -35.55 65.35
C SER A 91 -16.17 -35.61 66.59
N THR A 92 -15.42 -34.54 66.90
CA THR A 92 -14.55 -34.51 68.10
C THR A 92 -15.30 -34.30 69.41
N ARG A 93 -16.60 -33.96 69.35
CA ARG A 93 -17.43 -33.64 70.52
C ARG A 93 -18.53 -34.68 70.81
N VAL A 94 -18.81 -35.57 69.87
CA VAL A 94 -19.86 -36.59 69.97
C VAL A 94 -19.32 -37.83 70.72
N PRO A 95 -20.15 -38.56 71.49
CA PRO A 95 -19.72 -39.78 72.18
C PRO A 95 -19.13 -40.83 71.26
N GLU A 96 -18.12 -41.55 71.74
CA GLU A 96 -17.34 -42.53 70.98
C GLU A 96 -18.20 -43.67 70.40
N SER A 97 -19.26 -44.07 71.11
CA SER A 97 -20.24 -45.05 70.65
C SER A 97 -21.01 -44.63 69.39
N THR A 98 -21.24 -43.33 69.22
CA THR A 98 -21.91 -42.76 68.05
C THR A 98 -20.92 -42.58 66.91
N LEU A 99 -19.66 -42.26 67.23
CA LEU A 99 -18.58 -42.17 66.26
C LEU A 99 -18.31 -43.53 65.59
N GLN A 100 -18.19 -44.61 66.36
CA GLN A 100 -17.98 -45.97 65.85
C GLN A 100 -19.11 -46.45 64.93
N ARG A 101 -20.35 -46.03 65.19
CA ARG A 101 -21.51 -46.37 64.35
C ARG A 101 -21.42 -45.77 62.95
N TRP A 102 -20.89 -44.56 62.85
CA TRP A 102 -20.90 -43.76 61.62
C TRP A 102 -19.52 -43.62 60.98
N GLU A 103 -18.47 -44.22 61.55
CA GLU A 103 -17.07 -44.07 61.12
C GLU A 103 -16.85 -44.43 59.64
N GLY A 104 -17.40 -45.57 59.19
CA GLY A 104 -17.29 -46.00 57.79
C GLY A 104 -18.00 -45.07 56.81
N VAL A 105 -19.18 -44.58 57.17
CA VAL A 105 -19.98 -43.63 56.37
C VAL A 105 -19.27 -42.28 56.31
N MET A 106 -18.75 -41.80 57.45
CA MET A 106 -18.01 -40.55 57.54
C MET A 106 -16.75 -40.58 56.67
N ARG A 107 -15.95 -41.66 56.75
CA ARG A 107 -14.74 -41.81 55.93
C ARG A 107 -15.07 -41.82 54.43
N GLY A 108 -16.04 -42.61 54.01
CA GLY A 108 -16.47 -42.64 52.60
C GLY A 108 -17.04 -41.31 52.11
N LEU A 109 -17.78 -40.60 52.96
CA LEU A 109 -18.31 -39.27 52.65
C LEU A 109 -17.20 -38.22 52.55
N GLN A 110 -16.21 -38.25 53.45
CA GLN A 110 -15.02 -37.38 53.39
C GLN A 110 -14.23 -37.60 52.11
N GLU A 111 -13.98 -38.85 51.71
CA GLU A 111 -13.31 -39.18 50.45
C GLU A 111 -14.09 -38.66 49.23
N ARG A 112 -15.41 -38.84 49.21
CA ARG A 112 -16.25 -38.32 48.13
C ARG A 112 -16.26 -36.80 48.07
N VAL A 113 -16.38 -36.11 49.22
CA VAL A 113 -16.36 -34.64 49.27
C VAL A 113 -14.99 -34.11 48.82
N THR A 114 -13.89 -34.72 49.26
CA THR A 114 -12.53 -34.28 48.86
C THR A 114 -12.28 -34.48 47.37
N GLN A 115 -12.68 -35.62 46.80
CA GLN A 115 -12.61 -35.85 45.36
C GLN A 115 -13.45 -34.83 44.59
N LEU A 116 -14.67 -34.54 45.08
CA LEU A 116 -15.56 -33.58 44.46
C LEU A 116 -15.01 -32.14 44.53
N GLN A 117 -14.39 -31.77 45.66
CA GLN A 117 -13.71 -30.49 45.82
C GLN A 117 -12.52 -30.33 44.87
N GLN A 118 -11.74 -31.41 44.65
CA GLN A 118 -10.63 -31.39 43.71
C GLN A 118 -11.11 -31.14 42.26
N GLN A 119 -12.14 -31.88 41.83
CA GLN A 119 -12.74 -31.68 40.50
C GLN A 119 -13.36 -30.30 40.36
N ALA A 120 -14.01 -29.80 41.42
CA ALA A 120 -14.56 -28.45 41.45
C ALA A 120 -13.47 -27.38 41.34
N LEU A 121 -12.32 -27.57 42.00
CA LEU A 121 -11.19 -26.65 41.91
C LEU A 121 -10.63 -26.61 40.49
N GLU A 122 -10.42 -27.76 39.86
CA GLU A 122 -9.97 -27.87 38.46
C GLU A 122 -10.95 -27.18 37.49
N ARG A 123 -12.24 -27.39 37.69
CA ARG A 123 -13.27 -26.72 36.88
C ARG A 123 -13.30 -25.20 37.12
N GLY A 124 -13.22 -24.77 38.38
CA GLY A 124 -13.20 -23.35 38.75
C GLY A 124 -11.97 -22.62 38.20
N THR A 125 -10.79 -23.23 38.31
CA THR A 125 -9.54 -22.68 37.75
C THR A 125 -9.59 -22.59 36.22
N ARG A 126 -10.19 -23.58 35.55
CA ARG A 126 -10.44 -23.51 34.09
C ARG A 126 -11.38 -22.36 33.73
N MET A 127 -12.51 -22.21 34.42
CA MET A 127 -13.45 -21.09 34.20
C MET A 127 -12.78 -19.73 34.41
N GLN A 128 -11.97 -19.60 35.47
CA GLN A 128 -11.23 -18.38 35.77
C GLN A 128 -10.20 -18.05 34.68
N ARG A 129 -9.49 -19.05 34.14
CA ARG A 129 -8.57 -18.87 33.01
C ARG A 129 -9.30 -18.41 31.74
N ILE A 130 -10.45 -19.00 31.44
CA ILE A 130 -11.28 -18.57 30.30
C ILE A 130 -11.72 -17.12 30.50
N LEU A 131 -12.19 -16.74 31.69
CA LEU A 131 -12.56 -15.36 32.00
C LEU A 131 -11.40 -14.39 31.77
N GLN A 132 -10.20 -14.72 32.25
CA GLN A 132 -9.02 -13.86 32.10
C GLN A 132 -8.65 -13.64 30.63
N ILE A 133 -8.69 -14.70 29.81
CA ILE A 133 -8.40 -14.59 28.38
C ILE A 133 -9.51 -13.82 27.67
N TRP A 134 -10.78 -14.05 28.02
CA TRP A 134 -11.91 -13.32 27.46
C TRP A 134 -11.83 -11.82 27.80
N THR A 135 -11.51 -11.46 29.05
CA THR A 135 -11.32 -10.04 29.42
C THR A 135 -10.22 -9.38 28.61
N GLN A 136 -9.06 -10.03 28.48
CA GLN A 136 -7.96 -9.46 27.69
C GLN A 136 -8.35 -9.33 26.22
N TRP A 137 -9.04 -10.33 25.66
CA TRP A 137 -9.52 -10.30 24.29
C TRP A 137 -10.50 -9.15 24.06
N GLU A 138 -11.45 -8.90 24.98
CA GLU A 138 -12.40 -7.78 24.91
C GLU A 138 -11.66 -6.42 24.95
N GLU A 139 -10.69 -6.26 25.85
CA GLU A 139 -9.88 -5.03 25.97
C GLU A 139 -9.04 -4.76 24.70
N GLU A 140 -8.36 -5.77 24.17
CA GLU A 140 -7.56 -5.64 22.95
C GLU A 140 -8.46 -5.39 21.73
N SER A 141 -9.59 -6.09 21.64
CA SER A 141 -10.59 -5.95 20.58
C SER A 141 -11.19 -4.56 20.54
N THR A 142 -11.60 -4.03 21.69
CA THR A 142 -12.14 -2.67 21.80
C THR A 142 -11.09 -1.61 21.50
N SER A 143 -9.85 -1.77 21.98
CA SER A 143 -8.73 -0.88 21.65
C SER A 143 -8.40 -0.86 20.16
N LEU A 144 -8.47 -2.01 19.47
CA LEU A 144 -8.26 -2.08 18.02
C LEU A 144 -9.45 -1.52 17.25
N ASP A 145 -10.68 -1.73 17.74
CA ASP A 145 -11.90 -1.20 17.14
C ASP A 145 -11.89 0.34 17.14
N THR A 146 -11.55 0.96 18.27
CA THR A 146 -11.44 2.42 18.39
C THR A 146 -10.34 2.98 17.49
N LEU A 147 -9.16 2.37 17.50
CA LEU A 147 -8.04 2.75 16.64
C LEU A 147 -8.43 2.75 15.15
N LEU A 148 -9.08 1.68 14.69
CA LEU A 148 -9.54 1.59 13.30
C LEU A 148 -10.59 2.67 12.98
N ARG A 149 -11.56 2.91 13.88
CA ARG A 149 -12.58 3.96 13.70
C ARG A 149 -11.98 5.34 13.59
N ASP A 150 -10.99 5.66 14.44
CA ASP A 150 -10.32 6.95 14.42
C ASP A 150 -9.53 7.15 13.12
N MET A 151 -8.83 6.12 12.65
CA MET A 151 -8.14 6.15 11.38
C MET A 151 -9.09 6.26 10.18
N GLU A 152 -10.21 5.54 10.20
CA GLU A 152 -11.26 5.63 9.18
C GLU A 152 -11.88 7.03 9.12
N ALA A 153 -12.15 7.63 10.27
CA ALA A 153 -12.62 9.01 10.36
C ALA A 153 -11.56 10.00 9.84
N GLY A 154 -10.29 9.76 10.16
CA GLY A 154 -9.15 10.54 9.64
C GLY A 154 -9.04 10.46 8.12
N LEU A 155 -9.19 9.26 7.53
CA LEU A 155 -9.18 9.07 6.09
C LEU A 155 -10.34 9.77 5.40
N SER A 156 -11.56 9.68 5.94
CA SER A 156 -12.75 10.31 5.35
C SER A 156 -12.70 11.83 5.38
N LYS A 157 -12.05 12.43 6.39
CA LYS A 157 -11.84 13.88 6.49
C LYS A 157 -10.77 14.40 5.52
N MET A 158 -9.93 13.52 5.00
CA MET A 158 -8.80 13.88 4.15
C MET A 158 -9.26 14.09 2.69
N HIS A 159 -10.02 15.16 2.46
CA HIS A 159 -10.28 15.67 1.12
C HIS A 159 -9.27 16.77 0.80
N LEU A 160 -8.05 16.37 0.43
CA LEU A 160 -7.06 17.29 -0.12
C LEU A 160 -7.12 17.20 -1.64
N GLU A 161 -7.31 18.35 -2.29
CA GLU A 161 -7.08 18.52 -3.72
C GLU A 161 -5.61 18.18 -4.04
N GLU A 162 -5.39 17.34 -5.04
CA GLU A 162 -4.05 16.88 -5.47
C GLU A 162 -3.49 17.76 -6.59
N ASP A 163 -3.50 19.08 -6.37
CA ASP A 163 -3.12 20.08 -7.38
C ASP A 163 -1.66 20.53 -7.28
N SER A 164 -0.94 20.10 -6.24
CA SER A 164 0.50 20.37 -6.09
C SER A 164 1.28 19.20 -5.50
N VAL A 165 2.56 19.12 -5.85
CA VAL A 165 3.49 18.12 -5.29
C VAL A 165 3.56 18.21 -3.76
N ALA A 166 3.44 19.41 -3.19
CA ALA A 166 3.47 19.62 -1.74
C ALA A 166 2.27 18.97 -1.04
N GLN A 167 1.05 19.20 -1.54
CA GLN A 167 -0.18 18.58 -1.02
C GLN A 167 -0.16 17.05 -1.16
N ILE A 168 0.33 16.54 -2.30
CA ILE A 168 0.46 15.09 -2.52
C ILE A 168 1.47 14.49 -1.53
N CYS A 169 2.59 15.17 -1.25
CA CYS A 169 3.56 14.75 -0.24
C CYS A 169 2.98 14.76 1.17
N GLU A 170 2.19 15.78 1.52
CA GLU A 170 1.49 15.86 2.81
C GLU A 170 0.52 14.69 2.97
N LYS A 171 -0.33 14.43 1.97
CA LYS A 171 -1.25 13.29 1.94
C LYS A 171 -0.52 11.95 2.07
N LEU A 172 0.59 11.79 1.35
CA LEU A 172 1.44 10.60 1.45
C LEU A 172 2.02 10.42 2.86
N SER A 173 2.42 11.51 3.52
CA SER A 173 2.94 11.47 4.90
C SER A 173 1.88 10.98 5.90
N VAL A 174 0.61 11.36 5.70
CA VAL A 174 -0.52 10.88 6.52
C VAL A 174 -0.70 9.38 6.34
N TYR A 175 -0.71 8.88 5.08
CA TYR A 175 -0.79 7.44 4.82
C TYR A 175 0.37 6.66 5.43
N GLN A 176 1.59 7.21 5.39
CA GLN A 176 2.76 6.59 6.01
C GLN A 176 2.63 6.52 7.54
N LYS A 177 2.14 7.59 8.18
CA LYS A 177 1.88 7.61 9.63
C LYS A 177 0.81 6.57 10.01
N MET A 178 -0.31 6.52 9.29
CA MET A 178 -1.36 5.52 9.54
C MET A 178 -0.84 4.09 9.38
N ARG A 179 -0.01 3.85 8.35
CA ARG A 179 0.62 2.54 8.16
C ARG A 179 1.53 2.17 9.32
N ALA A 180 2.36 3.10 9.81
CA ALA A 180 3.24 2.83 10.96
C ALA A 180 2.45 2.39 12.19
N VAL A 181 1.34 3.08 12.49
CA VAL A 181 0.47 2.72 13.63
C VAL A 181 -0.19 1.34 13.45
N LEU A 182 -0.57 0.97 12.22
CA LEU A 182 -1.09 -0.39 11.94
C LEU A 182 -0.03 -1.46 12.17
N GLU A 183 1.20 -1.23 11.70
CA GLU A 183 2.33 -2.18 11.88
C GLU A 183 2.67 -2.34 13.37
N GLU A 184 2.71 -1.24 14.13
CA GLU A 184 2.88 -1.25 15.59
C GLU A 184 1.75 -2.02 16.30
N SER A 185 0.54 -1.94 15.77
CA SER A 185 -0.63 -2.65 16.29
C SER A 185 -0.75 -4.11 15.81
N GLY A 186 0.10 -4.54 14.88
CA GLY A 186 0.04 -5.87 14.26
C GLY A 186 0.19 -7.03 15.25
N ALA A 187 1.10 -6.90 16.22
CA ALA A 187 1.27 -7.93 17.26
C ALA A 187 0.04 -8.05 18.18
N LYS A 188 -0.62 -6.92 18.49
CA LYS A 188 -1.88 -6.90 19.25
C LYS A 188 -3.00 -7.59 18.46
N PHE A 189 -3.12 -7.27 17.17
CA PHE A 189 -4.10 -7.92 16.30
C PHE A 189 -3.90 -9.44 16.20
N ALA A 190 -2.66 -9.89 16.01
CA ALA A 190 -2.34 -11.33 15.95
C ALA A 190 -2.71 -12.07 17.24
N ARG A 191 -2.40 -11.48 18.40
CA ARG A 191 -2.77 -12.04 19.71
C ARG A 191 -4.28 -12.08 19.92
N MET A 192 -4.99 -11.00 19.58
CA MET A 192 -6.46 -10.97 19.62
C MET A 192 -7.07 -12.08 18.77
N GLN A 193 -6.54 -12.36 17.57
CA GLN A 193 -7.01 -13.47 16.74
C GLN A 193 -6.77 -14.84 17.38
N GLU A 194 -5.58 -15.05 17.95
CA GLU A 194 -5.24 -16.31 18.62
C GLU A 194 -6.14 -16.57 19.83
N GLN A 195 -6.33 -15.57 20.68
CA GLN A 195 -7.25 -15.62 21.82
C GLN A 195 -8.69 -15.87 21.36
N GLY A 196 -9.12 -15.22 20.26
CA GLY A 196 -10.45 -15.40 19.70
C GLY A 196 -10.72 -16.84 19.26
N ARG A 197 -9.74 -17.48 18.59
CA ARG A 197 -9.81 -18.90 18.22
C ARG A 197 -9.86 -19.81 19.44
N TRP A 198 -8.99 -19.57 20.41
CA TRP A 198 -8.95 -20.36 21.64
C TRP A 198 -10.26 -20.26 22.45
N LEU A 199 -10.85 -19.07 22.57
CA LEU A 199 -12.12 -18.86 23.26
C LEU A 199 -13.27 -19.58 22.55
N LYS A 200 -13.27 -19.59 21.22
CA LYS A 200 -14.25 -20.34 20.42
C LYS A 200 -14.15 -21.86 20.67
N GLU A 201 -12.93 -22.40 20.72
CA GLU A 201 -12.67 -23.80 21.07
C GLU A 201 -13.09 -24.11 22.52
N ALA A 202 -13.04 -23.13 23.41
CA ALA A 202 -13.50 -23.25 24.80
C ALA A 202 -15.02 -23.16 24.99
N GLY A 203 -15.81 -22.95 23.92
CA GLY A 203 -17.27 -22.85 23.96
C GLY A 203 -17.84 -21.43 24.11
N CYS A 204 -17.01 -20.40 23.99
CA CYS A 204 -17.42 -18.99 24.07
C CYS A 204 -17.91 -18.48 22.71
N GLN A 205 -19.21 -18.65 22.43
CA GLN A 205 -19.81 -18.30 21.13
C GLN A 205 -19.88 -16.79 20.89
N GLY A 206 -19.92 -15.97 21.94
CA GLY A 206 -19.99 -14.49 21.84
C GLY A 206 -18.80 -13.84 21.14
N VAL A 207 -17.66 -14.54 21.09
CA VAL A 207 -16.39 -14.03 20.53
C VAL A 207 -16.37 -14.03 19.00
N GLY A 208 -17.11 -14.95 18.38
CA GLY A 208 -16.99 -15.24 16.95
C GLY A 208 -17.42 -14.09 16.03
N VAL A 209 -18.61 -13.53 16.24
CA VAL A 209 -19.17 -12.52 15.33
C VAL A 209 -18.35 -11.23 15.36
N PHE A 210 -18.01 -10.74 16.56
CA PHE A 210 -17.23 -9.52 16.71
C PHE A 210 -15.79 -9.69 16.20
N GLY A 211 -15.13 -10.81 16.54
CA GLY A 211 -13.77 -11.10 16.07
C GLY A 211 -13.66 -11.15 14.55
N CYS A 212 -14.56 -11.88 13.88
CA CYS A 212 -14.60 -11.93 12.42
C CYS A 212 -14.86 -10.55 11.78
N GLY A 213 -15.75 -9.75 12.38
CA GLY A 213 -16.04 -8.40 11.89
C GLY A 213 -14.83 -7.47 11.99
N LEU A 214 -14.11 -7.51 13.12
CA LEU A 214 -12.90 -6.72 13.32
C LEU A 214 -11.76 -7.16 12.39
N GLU A 215 -11.60 -8.46 12.16
CA GLU A 215 -10.63 -9.01 11.20
C GLU A 215 -10.92 -8.56 9.77
N ALA A 216 -12.17 -8.67 9.33
CA ALA A 216 -12.58 -8.20 8.02
C ALA A 216 -12.35 -6.69 7.85
N ARG A 217 -12.63 -5.90 8.88
CA ARG A 217 -12.40 -4.45 8.85
C ARG A 217 -10.91 -4.09 8.84
N TRP A 218 -10.09 -4.77 9.65
CA TRP A 218 -8.64 -4.59 9.66
C TRP A 218 -8.02 -4.86 8.28
N THR A 219 -8.35 -6.00 7.68
CA THR A 219 -7.82 -6.41 6.36
C THR A 219 -8.29 -5.47 5.24
N THR A 220 -9.58 -5.11 5.24
CA THR A 220 -10.14 -4.15 4.28
C THR A 220 -9.49 -2.78 4.42
N PHE A 221 -9.31 -2.30 5.65
CA PHE A 221 -8.67 -1.02 5.93
C PHE A 221 -7.21 -1.01 5.46
N HIS A 222 -6.45 -2.05 5.79
CA HIS A 222 -5.05 -2.19 5.39
C HIS A 222 -4.89 -2.21 3.86
N LEU A 223 -5.72 -3.00 3.16
CA LEU A 223 -5.70 -3.06 1.70
C LEU A 223 -6.06 -1.70 1.07
N ARG A 224 -7.09 -1.03 1.61
CA ARG A 224 -7.52 0.29 1.14
C ARG A 224 -6.41 1.32 1.35
N LEU A 225 -5.79 1.35 2.53
CA LEU A 225 -4.70 2.26 2.87
C LEU A 225 -3.51 2.07 1.93
N GLU A 226 -3.09 0.83 1.70
CA GLU A 226 -1.95 0.53 0.83
C GLU A 226 -2.25 0.90 -0.64
N LYS A 227 -3.45 0.59 -1.13
CA LYS A 227 -3.88 1.00 -2.47
C LYS A 227 -3.82 2.52 -2.64
N GLN A 228 -4.36 3.28 -1.68
CA GLN A 228 -4.36 4.74 -1.70
C GLN A 228 -2.94 5.30 -1.64
N ARG A 229 -2.08 4.76 -0.77
CA ARG A 229 -0.67 5.15 -0.67
C ARG A 229 0.09 4.96 -1.98
N VAL A 230 -0.05 3.80 -2.61
CA VAL A 230 0.62 3.50 -3.89
C VAL A 230 0.10 4.40 -5.00
N SER A 231 -1.21 4.66 -5.04
CA SER A 231 -1.82 5.60 -5.99
C SER A 231 -1.26 7.01 -5.83
N THR A 232 -1.22 7.54 -4.61
CA THR A 232 -0.70 8.88 -4.30
C THR A 232 0.81 8.99 -4.56
N ASP A 233 1.62 7.95 -4.26
CA ASP A 233 3.05 7.97 -4.61
C ASP A 233 3.27 7.92 -6.14
N ARG A 234 2.44 7.17 -6.87
CA ARG A 234 2.44 7.20 -8.34
C ARG A 234 2.08 8.60 -8.84
N ASN A 235 1.06 9.24 -8.27
CA ASN A 235 0.68 10.59 -8.67
C ASN A 235 1.81 11.60 -8.42
N ARG A 236 2.46 11.52 -7.25
CA ARG A 236 3.64 12.33 -6.91
C ARG A 236 4.76 12.22 -7.94
N LYS A 237 5.08 10.98 -8.36
CA LYS A 237 6.12 10.70 -9.37
C LYS A 237 5.74 11.29 -10.73
N LEU A 238 4.48 11.16 -11.13
CA LEU A 238 3.98 11.71 -12.39
C LEU A 238 4.04 13.24 -12.39
N TRP A 239 3.54 13.89 -11.35
CA TRP A 239 3.63 15.35 -11.19
C TRP A 239 5.07 15.84 -11.20
N SER A 240 5.96 15.20 -10.44
CA SER A 240 7.38 15.59 -10.39
C SER A 240 8.04 15.51 -11.77
N ARG A 241 7.76 14.45 -12.52
CA ARG A 241 8.28 14.25 -13.88
C ARG A 241 7.66 15.26 -14.85
N PHE A 242 6.34 15.42 -14.83
CA PHE A 242 5.62 16.36 -15.69
C PHE A 242 6.12 17.79 -15.48
N SER A 243 6.16 18.29 -14.24
CA SER A 243 6.61 19.66 -13.94
C SER A 243 8.06 19.89 -14.39
N ARG A 244 8.97 18.95 -14.12
CA ARG A 244 10.37 19.05 -14.55
C ARG A 244 10.50 19.08 -16.08
N ASP A 245 9.87 18.12 -16.74
CA ASP A 245 9.97 17.96 -18.20
C ASP A 245 9.27 19.12 -18.92
N PHE A 246 8.13 19.60 -18.40
CA PHE A 246 7.40 20.76 -18.90
C PHE A 246 8.26 22.03 -18.82
N VAL A 247 8.85 22.35 -17.66
CA VAL A 247 9.71 23.53 -17.51
C VAL A 247 10.90 23.49 -18.47
N ALA A 248 11.54 22.32 -18.60
CA ALA A 248 12.65 22.14 -19.53
C ALA A 248 12.24 22.35 -21.00
N LEU A 249 11.07 21.83 -21.39
CA LEU A 249 10.55 21.97 -22.74
C LEU A 249 10.09 23.39 -23.04
N SER A 250 9.35 24.04 -22.15
CA SER A 250 8.91 25.44 -22.30
C SER A 250 10.09 26.39 -22.45
N LYS A 251 11.15 26.20 -21.65
CA LYS A 251 12.38 26.99 -21.78
C LYS A 251 13.02 26.81 -23.16
N TRP A 252 13.11 25.57 -23.64
CA TRP A 252 13.67 25.28 -24.95
C TRP A 252 12.81 25.87 -26.09
N ILE A 253 11.49 25.73 -26.01
CA ILE A 253 10.53 26.32 -26.97
C ILE A 253 10.72 27.85 -27.07
N GLY A 254 10.91 28.53 -25.94
CA GLY A 254 11.21 29.97 -25.92
C GLY A 254 12.46 30.31 -26.73
N GLY A 255 13.58 29.62 -26.47
CA GLY A 255 14.83 29.82 -27.22
C GLY A 255 14.74 29.39 -28.69
N ALA A 256 14.00 28.32 -28.99
CA ALA A 256 13.73 27.88 -30.36
C ALA A 256 13.00 28.97 -31.17
N ARG A 257 12.04 29.66 -30.54
CA ARG A 257 11.32 30.76 -31.15
C ARG A 257 12.22 31.95 -31.44
N GLU A 258 13.14 32.26 -30.52
CA GLU A 258 14.15 33.32 -30.72
C GLU A 258 15.07 33.01 -31.92
N HIS A 259 15.55 31.76 -32.04
CA HIS A 259 16.35 31.33 -33.19
C HIS A 259 15.59 31.46 -34.52
N ILE A 260 14.35 30.96 -34.57
CA ILE A 260 13.50 31.08 -35.77
C ILE A 260 13.29 32.55 -36.14
N ASN A 261 12.95 33.40 -35.18
CA ASN A 261 12.78 34.83 -35.42
C ASN A 261 14.07 35.48 -35.91
N SER A 262 15.24 35.09 -35.39
CA SER A 262 16.54 35.59 -35.83
C SER A 262 16.83 35.24 -37.29
N TRP A 263 16.50 34.02 -37.73
CA TRP A 263 16.64 33.61 -39.13
C TRP A 263 15.64 34.32 -40.03
N ILE A 264 14.40 34.49 -39.60
CA ILE A 264 13.41 35.28 -40.35
C ILE A 264 13.96 36.71 -40.56
N ILE A 265 14.44 37.38 -39.51
CA ILE A 265 15.03 38.71 -39.63
C ILE A 265 16.23 38.69 -40.58
N PHE A 266 17.16 37.74 -40.42
CA PHE A 266 18.32 37.61 -41.31
C PHE A 266 17.92 37.44 -42.77
N THR A 267 16.97 36.55 -43.07
CA THR A 267 16.52 36.32 -44.45
C THR A 267 15.84 37.54 -45.07
N LEU A 268 15.22 38.40 -44.27
CA LEU A 268 14.62 39.66 -44.73
C LEU A 268 15.67 40.76 -44.97
N THR A 269 16.79 40.75 -44.22
CA THR A 269 17.83 41.79 -44.30
C THR A 269 19.04 41.42 -45.16
N ALA A 270 19.20 40.13 -45.50
CA ALA A 270 20.35 39.60 -46.26
C ALA A 270 20.52 40.17 -47.69
N ASN A 271 19.61 41.03 -48.15
CA ASN A 271 19.63 41.66 -49.47
C ASN A 271 20.75 42.69 -49.72
N GLN A 272 21.82 42.76 -48.91
CA GLN A 272 22.86 43.80 -49.06
C GLN A 272 24.33 43.35 -48.99
N GLU A 273 24.67 42.12 -48.57
CA GLU A 273 26.08 41.70 -48.45
C GLU A 273 26.35 40.36 -49.15
N GLY A 274 27.27 40.37 -50.12
CA GLY A 274 27.63 39.23 -50.96
C GLY A 274 28.52 38.18 -50.30
N GLU A 275 28.47 38.02 -48.97
CA GLU A 275 29.34 37.10 -48.24
C GLU A 275 28.69 35.73 -48.01
N LEU A 276 29.35 34.68 -48.49
CA LEU A 276 28.92 33.28 -48.34
C LEU A 276 29.01 32.79 -46.88
N LYS A 277 29.99 33.29 -46.13
CA LYS A 277 30.31 32.88 -44.74
C LYS A 277 29.13 33.02 -43.75
N PRO A 278 28.43 34.16 -43.65
CA PRO A 278 27.28 34.29 -42.76
C PRO A 278 26.15 33.34 -43.14
N ILE A 279 25.92 33.07 -44.43
CA ILE A 279 24.88 32.14 -44.88
C ILE A 279 25.21 30.71 -44.43
N HIS A 280 26.44 30.23 -44.63
CA HIS A 280 26.87 28.92 -44.12
C HIS A 280 26.79 28.82 -42.60
N SER A 281 27.14 29.89 -41.87
CA SER A 281 27.01 29.92 -40.42
C SER A 281 25.55 29.72 -39.97
N HIS A 282 24.60 30.44 -40.57
CA HIS A 282 23.17 30.29 -40.24
C HIS A 282 22.60 28.93 -40.67
N LEU A 283 23.05 28.37 -41.79
CA LEU A 283 22.66 27.01 -42.21
C LEU A 283 23.19 25.93 -41.26
N ASN A 284 24.41 26.08 -40.76
CA ASN A 284 24.96 25.17 -39.74
C ASN A 284 24.17 25.27 -38.42
N GLN A 285 23.85 26.49 -37.98
CA GLN A 285 22.99 26.70 -36.81
C GLN A 285 21.59 26.11 -37.00
N TYR A 286 20.99 26.29 -38.18
CA TYR A 286 19.71 25.68 -38.54
C TYR A 286 19.80 24.15 -38.53
N MET A 287 20.88 23.59 -39.06
CA MET A 287 21.13 22.16 -39.03
C MET A 287 21.19 21.66 -37.59
N ASP A 288 22.01 22.26 -36.73
CA ASP A 288 22.13 21.88 -35.33
C ASP A 288 20.80 22.02 -34.59
N PHE A 289 20.01 23.05 -34.89
CA PHE A 289 18.65 23.19 -34.39
C PHE A 289 17.73 22.05 -34.82
N THR A 290 17.75 21.62 -36.09
CA THR A 290 16.92 20.47 -36.52
C THR A 290 17.31 19.17 -35.82
N LYS A 291 18.61 18.98 -35.51
CA LYS A 291 19.06 17.85 -34.69
C LYS A 291 18.52 17.95 -33.26
N GLU A 292 18.59 19.14 -32.66
CA GLU A 292 18.07 19.35 -31.32
C GLU A 292 16.54 19.18 -31.28
N LEU A 293 15.80 19.66 -32.28
CA LEU A 293 14.36 19.47 -32.41
C LEU A 293 13.97 17.98 -32.38
N GLU A 294 14.69 17.12 -33.10
CA GLU A 294 14.49 15.67 -33.05
C GLU A 294 14.74 15.09 -31.66
N VAL A 295 15.80 15.53 -30.98
CA VAL A 295 16.10 15.13 -29.60
C VAL A 295 14.98 15.57 -28.64
N ARG A 296 14.48 16.80 -28.81
CA ARG A 296 13.44 17.41 -27.95
C ARG A 296 12.05 16.83 -28.22
N SER A 297 11.82 16.20 -29.38
CA SER A 297 10.57 15.48 -29.66
C SER A 297 10.29 14.37 -28.63
N ALA A 298 11.33 13.69 -28.14
CA ALA A 298 11.21 12.70 -27.07
C ALA A 298 10.81 13.33 -25.73
N LEU A 299 11.33 14.52 -25.42
CA LEU A 299 10.94 15.29 -24.24
C LEU A 299 9.48 15.73 -24.34
N LYS A 300 9.04 16.22 -25.51
CA LYS A 300 7.62 16.51 -25.77
C LYS A 300 6.75 15.28 -25.54
N ALA A 301 7.12 14.13 -26.10
CA ALA A 301 6.37 12.90 -25.89
C ALA A 301 6.25 12.54 -24.40
N SER A 302 7.32 12.76 -23.61
CA SER A 302 7.28 12.58 -22.15
C SER A 302 6.28 13.52 -21.46
N VAL A 303 6.30 14.81 -21.79
CA VAL A 303 5.37 15.83 -21.24
C VAL A 303 3.92 15.47 -21.56
N ILE A 304 3.63 15.15 -22.83
CA ILE A 304 2.29 14.77 -23.28
C ILE A 304 1.84 13.50 -22.54
N THR A 305 2.66 12.43 -22.55
CA THR A 305 2.30 11.15 -21.93
C THR A 305 2.05 11.30 -20.42
N THR A 306 2.92 12.01 -19.71
CA THR A 306 2.76 12.22 -18.26
C THR A 306 1.56 13.11 -17.94
N GLY A 307 1.36 14.19 -18.70
CA GLY A 307 0.20 15.06 -18.53
C GLY A 307 -1.11 14.32 -18.81
N THR A 308 -1.19 13.51 -19.87
CA THR A 308 -2.37 12.68 -20.15
C THR A 308 -2.64 11.67 -19.02
N GLN A 309 -1.60 11.04 -18.46
CA GLN A 309 -1.77 10.15 -17.32
C GLN A 309 -2.28 10.87 -16.07
N LEU A 310 -1.85 12.12 -15.82
CA LEU A 310 -2.36 12.95 -14.72
C LEU A 310 -3.84 13.29 -14.91
N LEU A 311 -4.25 13.62 -16.14
CA LEU A 311 -5.66 13.86 -16.46
C LEU A 311 -6.53 12.61 -16.26
N GLN A 312 -6.05 11.43 -16.68
CA GLN A 312 -6.76 10.16 -16.47
C GLN A 312 -6.90 9.80 -14.99
N LEU A 313 -5.87 10.04 -14.17
CA LEU A 313 -5.95 9.80 -12.73
C LEU A 313 -7.01 10.69 -12.08
N ARG A 314 -7.06 11.97 -12.47
CA ARG A 314 -8.08 12.91 -11.99
C ARG A 314 -9.48 12.46 -12.40
N GLU A 315 -9.69 12.11 -13.67
CA GLU A 315 -10.99 11.63 -14.17
C GLU A 315 -11.49 10.38 -13.42
N ALA A 316 -10.58 9.46 -13.09
CA ALA A 316 -10.90 8.26 -12.32
C ALA A 316 -11.26 8.57 -10.85
N GLU A 317 -10.76 9.67 -10.30
CA GLU A 317 -11.07 10.14 -8.95
C GLU A 317 -12.37 10.96 -8.91
N THR A 318 -12.71 11.68 -9.98
CA THR A 318 -13.90 12.55 -10.10
C THR A 318 -15.10 11.88 -10.78
N ALA A 319 -15.33 10.58 -10.58
CA ALA A 319 -16.52 9.90 -11.11
C ALA A 319 -17.81 10.67 -10.75
N PRO A 320 -18.83 10.71 -11.64
CA PRO A 320 -19.68 11.89 -11.80
C PRO A 320 -20.71 12.04 -10.68
N GLU A 321 -20.53 13.02 -9.81
CA GLU A 321 -21.68 13.59 -9.12
C GLU A 321 -22.48 14.48 -10.11
N PRO A 322 -23.80 14.30 -10.29
CA PRO A 322 -24.53 14.87 -11.42
C PRO A 322 -24.79 16.38 -11.39
N GLN A 323 -24.11 17.18 -10.56
CA GLN A 323 -24.59 18.54 -10.25
C GLN A 323 -23.54 19.66 -10.17
N SER A 324 -22.27 19.45 -10.50
CA SER A 324 -21.33 20.58 -10.55
C SER A 324 -21.15 21.10 -11.98
N ALA A 325 -21.24 22.42 -12.11
CA ALA A 325 -21.11 23.19 -13.35
C ALA A 325 -19.85 22.82 -14.15
N ALA A 326 -19.84 23.17 -15.44
CA ALA A 326 -18.79 22.87 -16.41
C ALA A 326 -17.39 22.88 -15.77
N PRO A 327 -16.60 21.79 -15.87
CA PRO A 327 -15.31 21.71 -15.20
C PRO A 327 -14.39 22.80 -15.75
N GLU A 328 -13.96 23.71 -14.88
CA GLU A 328 -12.89 24.67 -15.16
C GLU A 328 -11.66 23.91 -15.71
N PRO A 329 -11.00 24.41 -16.76
CA PRO A 329 -9.89 23.71 -17.38
C PRO A 329 -8.74 23.51 -16.39
N CYS A 330 -8.41 22.25 -16.12
CA CYS A 330 -7.29 21.85 -15.30
C CYS A 330 -5.99 22.54 -15.73
N SER A 331 -5.16 22.99 -14.78
CA SER A 331 -3.87 23.64 -15.05
C SER A 331 -2.97 22.80 -15.98
N VAL A 332 -2.97 21.47 -15.79
CA VAL A 332 -2.27 20.51 -16.67
C VAL A 332 -2.83 20.55 -18.09
N GLN A 333 -4.15 20.58 -18.26
CA GLN A 333 -4.78 20.61 -19.59
C GLN A 333 -4.42 21.88 -20.36
N THR A 334 -4.44 23.04 -19.68
CA THR A 334 -4.03 24.32 -20.27
C THR A 334 -2.56 24.30 -20.65
N GLN A 335 -1.69 23.77 -19.79
CA GLN A 335 -0.25 23.62 -20.06
C GLN A 335 0.04 22.70 -21.26
N LEU A 336 -0.68 21.58 -21.39
CA LEU A 336 -0.55 20.67 -22.53
C LEU A 336 -0.94 21.35 -23.84
N ARG A 337 -2.09 22.04 -23.87
CA ARG A 337 -2.54 22.79 -25.04
C ARG A 337 -1.52 23.84 -25.48
N GLN A 338 -0.93 24.57 -24.52
CA GLN A 338 0.11 25.56 -24.80
C GLN A 338 1.33 24.92 -25.48
N ILE A 339 1.85 23.82 -24.93
CA ILE A 339 2.99 23.10 -25.51
C ILE A 339 2.66 22.57 -26.91
N GLU A 340 1.46 22.05 -27.12
CA GLU A 340 1.03 21.57 -28.44
C GLU A 340 0.98 22.71 -29.46
N GLN A 341 0.41 23.86 -29.07
CA GLN A 341 0.31 25.05 -29.91
C GLN A 341 1.69 25.62 -30.26
N ASP A 342 2.56 25.82 -29.26
CA ASP A 342 3.90 26.37 -29.48
C ASP A 342 4.76 25.46 -30.35
N TRP A 343 4.68 24.15 -30.10
CA TRP A 343 5.38 23.17 -30.92
C TRP A 343 4.87 23.14 -32.37
N ALA A 344 3.55 23.23 -32.58
CA ALA A 344 2.97 23.31 -33.91
C ALA A 344 3.41 24.59 -34.64
N GLY A 345 3.51 25.71 -33.91
CA GLY A 345 4.06 26.97 -34.43
C GLY A 345 5.50 26.80 -34.93
N ILE A 346 6.38 26.21 -34.11
CA ILE A 346 7.77 25.90 -34.50
C ILE A 346 7.80 25.06 -35.80
N LEU A 347 7.02 23.98 -35.86
CA LEU A 347 6.99 23.11 -37.04
C LEU A 347 6.45 23.81 -38.29
N SER A 348 5.55 24.79 -38.14
CA SER A 348 5.01 25.58 -39.25
C SER A 348 6.02 26.58 -39.80
N ASP A 349 6.87 27.17 -38.96
CA ASP A 349 7.81 28.22 -39.37
C ASP A 349 9.08 27.63 -40.03
N ILE A 350 9.47 26.41 -39.64
CA ILE A 350 10.71 25.73 -40.09
C ILE A 350 10.83 25.61 -41.62
N PRO A 351 9.82 25.16 -42.38
CA PRO A 351 9.95 24.98 -43.83
C PRO A 351 10.19 26.28 -44.59
N ALA A 352 9.51 27.37 -44.19
CA ALA A 352 9.68 28.68 -44.82
C ALA A 352 11.11 29.19 -44.62
N VAL A 353 11.61 29.13 -43.38
CA VAL A 353 12.99 29.50 -43.07
C VAL A 353 13.99 28.64 -43.83
N GLN A 354 13.77 27.33 -43.90
CA GLN A 354 14.63 26.40 -44.66
C GLN A 354 14.71 26.81 -46.14
N GLN A 355 13.56 27.06 -46.76
CA GLN A 355 13.49 27.42 -48.17
C GLN A 355 14.20 28.74 -48.44
N THR A 356 13.99 29.77 -47.61
CA THR A 356 14.61 31.08 -47.82
C THR A 356 16.13 31.04 -47.57
N LEU A 357 16.60 30.35 -46.53
CA LEU A 357 18.04 30.16 -46.30
C LEU A 357 18.68 29.35 -47.43
N HIS A 358 18.00 28.31 -47.91
CA HIS A 358 18.46 27.51 -49.04
C HIS A 358 18.53 28.36 -50.33
N GLN A 359 17.52 29.17 -50.61
CA GLN A 359 17.51 30.08 -51.75
C GLN A 359 18.71 31.04 -51.71
N LEU A 360 18.96 31.68 -50.56
CA LEU A 360 20.12 32.56 -50.37
C LEU A 360 21.45 31.85 -50.65
N LEU A 361 21.58 30.57 -50.26
CA LEU A 361 22.76 29.77 -50.58
C LEU A 361 22.86 29.49 -52.09
N MET A 362 21.79 29.03 -52.73
CA MET A 362 21.81 28.64 -54.15
C MET A 362 21.98 29.84 -55.10
N GLU A 363 21.63 31.05 -54.68
CA GLU A 363 21.92 32.27 -55.43
C GLU A 363 23.41 32.68 -55.40
N ARG A 364 24.23 32.06 -54.54
CA ARG A 364 25.63 32.42 -54.33
C ARG A 364 26.61 31.26 -54.55
N LEU A 365 26.13 30.02 -54.47
CA LEU A 365 26.91 28.80 -54.68
C LEU A 365 26.69 28.26 -56.11
N SER A 366 27.76 27.81 -56.76
CA SER A 366 27.65 27.16 -58.08
C SER A 366 27.14 25.72 -57.95
N PRO A 367 26.49 25.15 -58.98
CA PRO A 367 26.05 23.74 -58.96
C PRO A 367 27.18 22.73 -58.67
N GLN A 368 28.39 22.97 -59.21
CA GLN A 368 29.57 22.15 -58.91
C GLN A 368 30.00 22.28 -57.43
N GLY A 369 29.93 23.49 -56.86
CA GLY A 369 30.22 23.73 -55.45
C GLY A 369 29.26 22.99 -54.53
N ALA A 370 27.94 23.09 -54.82
CA ALA A 370 26.90 22.37 -54.08
C ALA A 370 27.06 20.85 -54.14
N LEU A 371 27.40 20.31 -55.32
CA LEU A 371 27.68 18.87 -55.50
C LEU A 371 28.89 18.43 -54.66
N THR A 372 29.97 19.21 -54.66
CA THR A 372 31.18 18.91 -53.89
C THR A 372 30.91 18.91 -52.38
N GLU A 373 30.17 19.89 -51.87
CA GLU A 373 29.79 19.95 -50.45
C GLU A 373 28.88 18.76 -50.05
N LEU A 374 27.94 18.38 -50.92
CA LEU A 374 27.07 17.22 -50.68
C LEU A 374 27.86 15.91 -50.67
N LEU A 375 28.77 15.70 -51.61
CA LEU A 375 29.60 14.50 -51.66
C LEU A 375 30.48 14.35 -50.42
N ALA A 376 31.07 15.45 -49.95
CA ALA A 376 31.85 15.47 -48.70
C ALA A 376 30.97 15.12 -47.49
N TRP A 377 29.78 15.71 -47.40
CA TRP A 377 28.85 15.44 -46.31
C TRP A 377 28.32 14.01 -46.30
N VAL A 378 27.99 13.44 -47.46
CA VAL A 378 27.55 12.04 -47.59
C VAL A 378 28.67 11.09 -47.13
N GLY A 379 29.93 11.37 -47.52
CA GLY A 379 31.09 10.58 -47.07
C GLY A 379 31.28 10.60 -45.55
N GLU A 380 31.24 11.78 -44.95
CA GLU A 380 31.32 11.95 -43.50
C GLU A 380 30.19 11.20 -42.78
N THR A 381 28.97 11.27 -43.32
CA THR A 381 27.78 10.66 -42.72
C THR A 381 27.83 9.13 -42.81
N GLU A 382 28.26 8.58 -43.96
CA GLU A 382 28.44 7.14 -44.13
C GLU A 382 29.51 6.61 -43.16
N ALA A 383 30.66 7.28 -43.04
CA ALA A 383 31.71 6.90 -42.10
C ALA A 383 31.22 6.89 -40.65
N ARG A 384 30.48 7.94 -40.24
CA ARG A 384 29.90 8.05 -38.90
C ARG A 384 28.88 6.95 -38.60
N LEU A 385 28.05 6.56 -39.58
CA LEU A 385 27.07 5.49 -39.40
C LEU A 385 27.73 4.11 -39.30
N GLU A 386 28.82 3.87 -40.02
CA GLU A 386 29.58 2.62 -39.94
C GLU A 386 30.28 2.49 -38.58
N GLU A 387 30.90 3.56 -38.08
CA GLU A 387 31.50 3.58 -36.74
C GLU A 387 30.45 3.27 -35.66
N GLN A 388 29.25 3.83 -35.77
CA GLN A 388 28.17 3.56 -34.82
C GLN A 388 27.70 2.10 -34.88
N ARG A 389 27.64 1.50 -36.08
CA ARG A 389 27.31 0.08 -36.24
C ARG A 389 28.36 -0.81 -35.58
N ASP A 390 29.64 -0.54 -35.81
CA ASP A 390 30.74 -1.31 -35.24
C ASP A 390 30.73 -1.26 -33.71
N ARG A 391 30.45 -0.09 -33.13
CA ARG A 391 30.33 0.07 -31.67
C ARG A 391 29.21 -0.78 -31.06
N VAL A 392 28.08 -0.91 -31.77
CA VAL A 392 26.95 -1.74 -31.33
C VAL A 392 27.29 -3.23 -31.41
N HIS A 393 28.04 -3.66 -32.44
CA HIS A 393 28.46 -5.05 -32.59
C HIS A 393 29.54 -5.49 -31.60
N GLN A 394 30.37 -4.56 -31.12
CA GLN A 394 31.48 -4.85 -30.21
C GLN A 394 31.09 -4.84 -28.72
N THR A 395 29.90 -4.34 -28.36
CA THR A 395 29.45 -4.23 -26.96
C THR A 395 28.23 -5.11 -26.67
N THR A 396 28.21 -5.76 -25.49
CA THR A 396 27.00 -6.41 -24.93
C THR A 396 26.01 -5.29 -24.56
N SER A 397 25.27 -4.81 -25.55
CA SER A 397 24.62 -3.50 -25.52
C SER A 397 23.48 -3.44 -24.50
N THR A 398 23.47 -2.39 -23.67
CA THR A 398 22.36 -2.13 -22.75
C THR A 398 21.21 -1.44 -23.47
N ASN A 399 19.99 -1.48 -22.90
CA ASN A 399 18.83 -0.75 -23.44
C ASN A 399 19.08 0.77 -23.57
N ALA A 400 20.01 1.34 -22.79
CA ALA A 400 20.39 2.75 -22.92
C ALA A 400 21.21 3.00 -24.19
N ASP A 401 22.13 2.10 -24.51
CA ASP A 401 22.99 2.20 -25.71
C ASP A 401 22.17 2.09 -26.99
N LEU A 402 21.18 1.19 -27.02
CA LEU A 402 20.26 1.04 -28.15
C LEU A 402 19.41 2.30 -28.38
N ASN A 403 18.92 2.94 -27.31
CA ASN A 403 18.15 4.18 -27.43
C ASN A 403 18.99 5.35 -27.96
N LEU A 404 20.26 5.45 -27.55
CA LEU A 404 21.18 6.47 -28.06
C LEU A 404 21.45 6.28 -29.56
N VAL A 405 21.57 5.04 -30.02
CA VAL A 405 21.77 4.70 -31.44
C VAL A 405 20.51 4.96 -32.26
N LEU A 406 19.33 4.61 -31.75
CA LEU A 406 18.08 4.96 -32.43
C LEU A 406 17.91 6.48 -32.56
N GLN A 407 18.31 7.22 -31.53
CA GLN A 407 18.28 8.67 -31.55
C GLN A 407 19.26 9.24 -32.58
N SER A 408 20.47 8.70 -32.70
CA SER A 408 21.43 9.15 -33.71
C SER A 408 20.92 8.90 -35.14
N PHE A 409 20.24 7.78 -35.40
CA PHE A 409 19.61 7.53 -36.70
C PHE A 409 18.47 8.49 -37.01
N LYS A 410 17.63 8.84 -36.01
CA LYS A 410 16.56 9.85 -36.18
C LYS A 410 17.13 11.23 -36.49
N VAL A 411 18.18 11.63 -35.77
CA VAL A 411 18.91 12.88 -36.04
C VAL A 411 19.48 12.89 -37.45
N CYS A 412 20.15 11.81 -37.87
CA CYS A 412 20.70 11.70 -39.22
C CYS A 412 19.61 11.76 -40.31
N LYS A 413 18.44 11.16 -40.05
CA LYS A 413 17.28 11.26 -40.94
C LYS A 413 16.78 12.70 -41.10
N ALA A 414 16.76 13.50 -40.03
CA ALA A 414 16.42 14.91 -40.13
C ALA A 414 17.45 15.72 -40.93
N GLU A 415 18.75 15.45 -40.75
CA GLU A 415 19.82 16.09 -41.53
C GLU A 415 19.67 15.85 -43.04
N ILE A 416 19.28 14.63 -43.44
CA ILE A 416 18.98 14.27 -44.83
C ILE A 416 17.78 15.04 -45.35
N ALA A 417 16.70 15.13 -44.56
CA ALA A 417 15.49 15.85 -44.95
C ALA A 417 15.79 17.33 -45.22
N VAL A 418 16.66 17.95 -44.42
CA VAL A 418 17.06 19.35 -44.63
C VAL A 418 17.83 19.54 -45.93
N ARG A 419 18.73 18.61 -46.27
CA ARG A 419 19.59 18.68 -47.45
C ARG A 419 18.92 18.27 -48.75
N GLN A 420 17.70 17.73 -48.70
CA GLN A 420 16.96 17.31 -49.90
C GLN A 420 16.80 18.44 -50.91
N LEU A 421 16.57 19.68 -50.47
CA LEU A 421 16.49 20.85 -51.36
C LEU A 421 17.78 21.07 -52.17
N THR A 422 18.95 20.78 -51.59
CA THR A 422 20.24 20.93 -52.29
C THR A 422 20.45 19.81 -53.31
N VAL A 423 20.02 18.58 -52.98
CA VAL A 423 20.03 17.46 -53.93
C VAL A 423 19.11 17.77 -55.12
N ASP A 424 17.92 18.30 -54.85
CA ASP A 424 16.95 18.67 -55.89
C ASP A 424 17.50 19.78 -56.80
N TYR A 425 18.18 20.79 -56.23
CA TYR A 425 18.84 21.86 -56.99
C TYR A 425 19.92 21.34 -57.95
N VAL A 426 20.85 20.52 -57.45
CA VAL A 426 21.95 19.95 -58.26
C VAL A 426 21.37 19.09 -59.40
N ASN A 427 20.38 18.25 -59.11
CA ASN A 427 19.67 17.46 -60.13
C ASN A 427 18.95 18.34 -61.17
N GLN A 428 18.30 19.43 -60.75
CA GLN A 428 17.64 20.35 -61.68
C GLN A 428 18.63 21.11 -62.57
N SER A 429 19.83 21.41 -62.06
CA SER A 429 20.86 22.11 -62.83
C SER A 429 21.44 21.27 -63.98
N GLU A 430 21.51 19.94 -63.83
CA GLU A 430 21.88 19.02 -64.92
C GLU A 430 20.91 19.15 -66.11
N LEU A 431 19.60 19.16 -65.81
CA LEU A 431 18.54 19.30 -66.81
C LEU A 431 18.59 20.63 -67.57
N GLN A 432 19.11 21.69 -66.94
CA GLN A 432 19.22 23.03 -67.53
C GLN A 432 20.50 23.26 -68.34
N THR A 433 21.56 22.48 -68.11
CA THR A 433 22.92 22.72 -68.65
C THR A 433 23.21 21.97 -69.96
N SER A 434 22.21 21.78 -70.83
CA SER A 434 22.32 21.02 -72.10
C SER A 434 23.17 21.67 -73.22
N ARG A 435 24.20 22.48 -72.88
CA ARG A 435 25.09 23.16 -73.82
C ARG A 435 26.58 23.05 -73.44
N GLY A 436 27.17 21.86 -73.61
CA GLY A 436 28.62 21.65 -73.58
C GLY A 436 28.99 20.16 -73.46
N ARG A 437 29.91 19.63 -74.29
CA ARG A 437 30.12 18.17 -74.45
C ARG A 437 31.19 17.50 -73.58
N TYR A 438 32.08 18.26 -72.92
CA TYR A 438 33.24 17.68 -72.19
C TYR A 438 33.22 17.95 -70.67
N GLU A 439 32.91 19.17 -70.21
CA GLU A 439 32.72 19.46 -68.75
C GLU A 439 31.45 18.83 -68.17
N HIS A 440 30.57 18.31 -69.02
CA HIS A 440 29.30 17.70 -68.64
C HIS A 440 29.43 16.21 -68.27
N SER A 441 30.52 15.53 -68.68
CA SER A 441 30.73 14.11 -68.36
C SER A 441 31.06 13.92 -66.89
N ASP A 442 32.04 14.67 -66.38
CA ASP A 442 32.52 14.53 -64.99
C ASP A 442 31.43 14.92 -63.98
N TYR A 443 30.68 15.99 -64.26
CA TYR A 443 29.56 16.42 -63.43
C TYR A 443 28.43 15.36 -63.38
N ALA A 444 28.05 14.79 -64.52
CA ALA A 444 27.01 13.77 -64.59
C ALA A 444 27.43 12.47 -63.89
N ASP A 445 28.71 12.08 -64.00
CA ASP A 445 29.26 10.92 -63.31
C ASP A 445 29.27 11.12 -61.77
N GLU A 446 29.72 12.28 -61.30
CA GLU A 446 29.71 12.64 -59.87
C GLU A 446 28.28 12.71 -59.31
N LEU A 447 27.34 13.30 -60.07
CA LEU A 447 25.94 13.41 -59.68
C LEU A 447 25.24 12.04 -59.65
N GLY A 448 25.51 11.16 -60.62
CA GLY A 448 25.03 9.78 -60.63
C GLY A 448 25.53 9.01 -59.40
N GLY A 449 26.81 9.18 -59.05
CA GLY A 449 27.41 8.62 -57.84
C GLY A 449 26.77 9.15 -56.56
N LEU A 450 26.55 10.46 -56.47
CA LEU A 450 25.86 11.10 -55.34
C LEU A 450 24.45 10.52 -55.17
N ASN A 451 23.65 10.48 -56.24
CA ASN A 451 22.26 10.01 -56.20
C ASN A 451 22.17 8.56 -55.73
N HIS A 452 23.07 7.69 -56.18
CA HIS A 452 23.12 6.30 -55.73
C HIS A 452 23.41 6.19 -54.22
N ARG A 453 24.44 6.90 -53.74
CA ARG A 453 24.81 6.92 -52.32
C ARG A 453 23.71 7.52 -51.45
N TRP A 454 23.10 8.62 -51.89
CA TRP A 454 21.99 9.27 -51.21
C TRP A 454 20.78 8.35 -51.02
N LEU A 455 20.35 7.65 -52.08
CA LEU A 455 19.24 6.69 -52.01
C LEU A 455 19.58 5.49 -51.11
N SER A 456 20.81 4.99 -51.17
CA SER A 456 21.29 3.91 -50.29
C SER A 456 21.26 4.33 -48.82
N LEU A 457 21.73 5.54 -48.51
CA LEU A 457 21.72 6.15 -47.18
C LEU A 457 20.29 6.28 -46.64
N GLN A 458 19.37 6.85 -47.44
CA GLN A 458 17.95 6.95 -47.10
C GLN A 458 17.31 5.57 -46.86
N GLY A 459 17.61 4.59 -47.72
CA GLY A 459 17.12 3.22 -47.59
C GLY A 459 17.60 2.55 -46.31
N THR A 460 18.87 2.75 -45.95
CA THR A 460 19.47 2.19 -44.72
C THR A 460 18.85 2.80 -43.48
N LEU A 461 18.75 4.13 -43.41
CA LEU A 461 18.16 4.82 -42.26
C LEU A 461 16.67 4.49 -42.08
N ASN A 462 15.91 4.40 -43.17
CA ASN A 462 14.49 4.03 -43.08
C ASN A 462 14.26 2.59 -42.62
N LYS A 463 15.17 1.66 -42.95
CA LYS A 463 15.14 0.29 -42.41
C LYS A 463 15.41 0.32 -40.91
N GLN A 464 16.51 0.94 -40.49
CA GLN A 464 16.94 0.98 -39.08
C GLN A 464 15.94 1.69 -38.16
N VAL A 465 15.25 2.73 -38.64
CA VAL A 465 14.22 3.46 -37.87
C VAL A 465 12.89 2.70 -37.81
N ARG A 466 12.59 1.78 -38.74
CA ARG A 466 11.33 0.99 -38.77
C ARG A 466 11.43 -0.40 -38.13
N THR A 467 12.62 -0.97 -37.98
CA THR A 467 12.79 -2.37 -37.52
C THR A 467 12.71 -2.57 -36.00
N GLN A 468 12.29 -1.57 -35.22
CA GLN A 468 11.92 -1.67 -33.81
C GLN A 468 10.76 -0.71 -33.52
#